data_AF-A0A1M4SZJ2-F1
#
_entry.id   AF-A0A1M4SZJ2-F1
#
_cell.length_a   1.000
_cell.length_b   1.000
_cell.length_c   1.000
_cell.angle_alpha   90.00
_cell.angle_beta   90.00
_cell.angle_gamma   90.00
#
_symmetry.space_group_name_H-M   'P 1'
#
loop_
_entity.id
_entity.type
_entity.pdbx_description
1 polymer ?
#
loop_
_entity_poly.entity_id
_entity_poly.type
_entity_poly.pdbx_seq_one_letter_code
_entity_poly.pdbx_strand_id
1 'polypeptide(L)'
;MNFLCSQEELLSSYKRCSKIGIDPSITAPLVVLNSEDLQKKIHNNKELIEAFHMSVEEDWVKGEYLFLLTDVEGYLLETKCSIKEERCIKDSGFRLGISFEEESCGTNAISMAMRLKRIVYIRPQEHYCDIFKKWHCIDSPIIVEDGEIMGYIDISTIDKKIADEVSMVIKLLAEKIASEYEKIVKEKELNEIKIKLNDNQIKILTLEAKGYRELDIAKALGIGVMTVKYHKRKIVEKLEVKNIKEAVAKAIKLNLIDMD
;
A
#
# COMPACT_ATOMS: atom_id res chain seq x y z
N MET A 1 -13.56 -1.61 -23.61
CA MET A 1 -12.80 -1.41 -22.35
C MET A 1 -12.83 0.05 -21.96
N ASN A 2 -13.30 0.37 -20.76
CA ASN A 2 -13.54 1.73 -20.26
C ASN A 2 -12.30 2.44 -19.68
N PHE A 3 -11.08 1.98 -19.98
CA PHE A 3 -9.84 2.50 -19.37
C PHE A 3 -8.69 2.71 -20.35
N LEU A 4 -8.96 2.64 -21.66
CA LEU A 4 -7.94 2.91 -22.67
C LEU A 4 -7.38 4.32 -22.52
N CYS A 5 -6.08 4.48 -22.77
CA CYS A 5 -5.51 5.79 -22.98
C CYS A 5 -6.02 6.38 -24.30
N SER A 6 -6.29 7.68 -24.28
CA SER A 6 -6.46 8.46 -25.49
C SER A 6 -5.16 8.52 -26.30
N GLN A 7 -5.26 8.80 -27.60
CA GLN A 7 -4.07 9.00 -28.43
C GLN A 7 -3.19 10.14 -27.90
N GLU A 8 -3.79 11.20 -27.36
CA GLU A 8 -3.03 12.33 -26.82
C GLU A 8 -2.20 11.92 -25.59
N GLU A 9 -2.77 11.15 -24.66
CA GLU A 9 -2.07 10.64 -23.49
C GLU A 9 -0.89 9.75 -23.89
N LEU A 10 -1.07 8.85 -24.86
CA LEU A 10 -0.01 7.97 -25.37
C LEU A 10 1.09 8.75 -26.09
N LEU A 11 0.75 9.64 -27.02
CA LEU A 11 1.73 10.47 -27.74
C LEU A 11 2.52 11.37 -26.78
N SER A 12 1.87 11.86 -25.73
CA SER A 12 2.53 12.61 -24.66
C SER A 12 3.56 11.76 -23.90
N SER A 13 3.23 10.50 -23.59
CA SER A 13 4.18 9.54 -23.00
C SER A 13 5.33 9.19 -23.95
N TYR A 14 5.04 8.88 -25.21
CA TYR A 14 6.08 8.57 -26.21
C TYR A 14 7.05 9.72 -26.41
N LYS A 15 6.56 10.96 -26.39
CA LYS A 15 7.41 12.15 -26.46
C LYS A 15 8.35 12.26 -25.25
N ARG A 16 7.90 11.86 -24.05
CA ARG A 16 8.76 11.82 -22.85
C ARG A 16 9.79 10.71 -22.94
N CYS A 17 9.38 9.50 -23.30
CA CYS A 17 10.30 8.37 -23.52
C CYS A 17 11.38 8.73 -24.53
N SER A 18 10.98 9.29 -25.69
CA SER A 18 11.92 9.75 -26.72
C SER A 18 12.85 10.86 -26.21
N LYS A 19 12.37 11.79 -25.39
CA LYS A 19 13.18 12.86 -24.80
C LYS A 19 14.20 12.35 -23.77
N ILE A 20 13.83 11.35 -22.98
CA ILE A 20 14.72 10.67 -22.03
C ILE A 20 15.76 9.82 -22.77
N GLY A 21 15.46 9.39 -24.00
CA GLY A 21 16.36 8.64 -24.85
C GLY A 21 16.32 7.13 -24.60
N ILE A 22 15.22 6.63 -24.02
CA ILE A 22 15.04 5.19 -23.85
C ILE A 22 14.91 4.51 -25.22
N ASP A 23 15.69 3.45 -25.43
CA ASP A 23 15.66 2.67 -26.66
C ASP A 23 14.39 1.80 -26.69
N PRO A 24 13.52 1.94 -27.72
CA PRO A 24 12.35 1.08 -27.87
C PRO A 24 12.69 -0.42 -27.93
N SER A 25 13.90 -0.78 -28.36
CA SER A 25 14.30 -2.19 -28.56
C SER A 25 14.72 -2.94 -27.28
N ILE A 26 14.68 -2.29 -26.10
CA ILE A 26 15.02 -2.98 -24.84
C ILE A 26 14.10 -4.18 -24.59
N THR A 27 14.71 -5.26 -24.10
CA THR A 27 14.02 -6.53 -23.81
C THR A 27 14.01 -6.88 -22.31
N ALA A 28 14.57 -6.02 -21.47
CA ALA A 28 14.59 -6.15 -20.01
C ALA A 28 14.55 -4.75 -19.34
N PRO A 29 14.07 -4.63 -18.09
CA PRO A 29 14.01 -3.34 -17.40
C PRO A 29 15.42 -2.76 -17.19
N LEU A 30 15.60 -1.46 -17.42
CA LEU A 30 16.91 -0.81 -17.29
C LEU A 30 17.28 -0.48 -15.84
N VAL A 31 16.27 -0.23 -14.99
CA VAL A 31 16.47 0.15 -13.59
C VAL A 31 15.95 -0.96 -12.68
N VAL A 32 16.86 -1.46 -11.83
CA VAL A 32 16.54 -2.43 -10.78
C VAL A 32 17.26 -2.04 -9.49
N LEU A 33 16.54 -2.02 -8.37
CA LEU A 33 17.12 -1.77 -7.07
C LEU A 33 18.18 -2.81 -6.72
N ASN A 34 19.20 -2.36 -5.99
CA ASN A 34 20.09 -3.27 -5.29
C ASN A 34 19.34 -3.93 -4.12
N SER A 35 19.93 -4.99 -3.54
CA SER A 35 19.29 -5.75 -2.48
C SER A 35 18.97 -4.93 -1.24
N GLU A 36 19.81 -3.96 -0.85
CA GLU A 36 19.60 -3.15 0.35
C GLU A 36 18.40 -2.21 0.18
N ASP A 37 18.33 -1.52 -0.95
CA ASP A 37 17.24 -0.58 -1.23
C ASP A 37 15.92 -1.33 -1.46
N LEU A 38 15.96 -2.51 -2.10
CA LEU A 38 14.79 -3.37 -2.20
C LEU A 38 14.29 -3.80 -0.81
N GLN A 39 15.17 -4.20 0.11
CA GLN A 39 14.75 -4.56 1.46
C GLN A 39 14.15 -3.38 2.23
N LYS A 40 14.69 -2.17 2.05
CA LYS A 40 14.07 -0.95 2.62
C LYS A 40 12.67 -0.71 2.05
N LYS A 41 12.50 -0.85 0.73
CA LYS A 41 11.19 -0.73 0.08
C LYS A 41 10.19 -1.76 0.58
N ILE A 42 10.57 -3.04 0.65
CA ILE A 42 9.72 -4.11 1.18
C ILE A 42 9.37 -3.83 2.64
N HIS A 43 10.33 -3.42 3.47
CA HIS A 43 10.09 -3.10 4.87
C HIS A 43 9.12 -1.94 5.06
N ASN A 44 9.31 -0.85 4.30
CA ASN A 44 8.48 0.35 4.39
C ASN A 44 7.06 0.13 3.87
N ASN A 45 6.85 -0.85 2.98
CA ASN A 45 5.57 -1.17 2.37
C ASN A 45 5.00 -2.50 2.87
N LYS A 46 5.47 -3.03 4.01
CA LYS A 46 5.09 -4.37 4.47
C LYS A 46 3.58 -4.52 4.69
N GLU A 47 2.91 -3.49 5.21
CA GLU A 47 1.46 -3.50 5.42
C GLU A 47 0.69 -3.51 4.08
N LEU A 48 1.22 -2.84 3.05
CA LEU A 48 0.62 -2.85 1.72
C LEU A 48 0.79 -4.22 1.04
N ILE A 49 1.97 -4.84 1.19
CA ILE A 49 2.24 -6.19 0.70
C ILE A 49 1.32 -7.21 1.38
N GLU A 50 1.14 -7.10 2.70
CA GLU A 50 0.21 -7.93 3.46
C GLU A 50 -1.24 -7.76 2.99
N ALA A 51 -1.70 -6.52 2.79
CA ALA A 51 -3.02 -6.22 2.25
C ALA A 51 -3.23 -6.82 0.85
N PHE A 52 -2.21 -6.74 -0.02
CA PHE A 52 -2.21 -7.38 -1.33
C PHE A 52 -2.32 -8.91 -1.22
N HIS A 53 -1.56 -9.53 -0.30
CA HIS A 53 -1.63 -10.97 -0.07
C HIS A 53 -3.02 -11.42 0.39
N MET A 54 -3.65 -10.67 1.31
CA MET A 54 -5.01 -10.94 1.79
C MET A 54 -6.09 -10.71 0.71
N SER A 55 -5.81 -9.83 -0.24
CA SER A 55 -6.81 -9.42 -1.24
C SER A 55 -6.86 -10.33 -2.46
N VAL A 56 -5.70 -10.79 -2.94
CA VAL A 56 -5.58 -11.66 -4.13
C VAL A 56 -5.63 -13.14 -3.72
N GLU A 57 -6.73 -13.80 -4.06
CA GLU A 57 -6.98 -15.20 -3.75
C GLU A 57 -6.16 -16.15 -4.64
N GLU A 58 -5.72 -17.29 -4.09
CA GLU A 58 -4.92 -18.28 -4.82
C GLU A 58 -5.64 -18.83 -6.06
N ASP A 59 -6.97 -18.93 -6.03
CA ASP A 59 -7.75 -19.45 -7.16
C ASP A 59 -7.69 -18.54 -8.39
N TRP A 60 -7.50 -17.24 -8.20
CA TRP A 60 -7.37 -16.28 -9.32
C TRP A 60 -6.01 -16.44 -10.01
N VAL A 61 -5.03 -16.94 -9.26
CA VAL A 61 -3.63 -17.12 -9.66
C VAL A 61 -3.41 -18.43 -10.43
N LYS A 62 -4.40 -19.34 -10.45
CA LYS A 62 -4.36 -20.60 -11.23
C LYS A 62 -4.56 -20.41 -12.74
N GLY A 63 -4.95 -19.20 -13.16
CA GLY A 63 -5.19 -18.83 -14.55
C GLY A 63 -3.98 -18.20 -15.23
N GLU A 64 -4.26 -17.42 -16.28
CA GLU A 64 -3.25 -16.77 -17.13
C GLU A 64 -2.95 -15.32 -16.69
N TYR A 65 -3.47 -14.94 -15.51
CA TYR A 65 -3.34 -13.60 -14.95
C TYR A 65 -2.09 -13.49 -14.09
N LEU A 66 -1.38 -12.38 -14.25
CA LEU A 66 -0.24 -11.99 -13.44
C LEU A 66 -0.65 -10.75 -12.64
N PHE A 67 -0.56 -10.82 -11.33
CA PHE A 67 -0.86 -9.71 -10.43
C PHE A 67 0.46 -9.12 -9.94
N LEU A 68 0.66 -7.82 -10.13
CA LEU A 68 1.87 -7.11 -9.73
C LEU A 68 1.52 -6.00 -8.76
N LEU A 69 2.21 -5.93 -7.63
CA LEU A 69 2.09 -4.83 -6.68
C LEU A 69 3.32 -3.94 -6.76
N THR A 70 3.13 -2.64 -6.94
CA THR A 70 4.21 -1.65 -6.87
C THR A 70 4.00 -0.66 -5.73
N ASP A 71 5.09 -0.04 -5.28
CA ASP A 71 5.01 1.13 -4.40
C ASP A 71 4.59 2.40 -5.17
N VAL A 72 4.49 3.52 -4.45
CA VAL A 72 4.11 4.82 -5.03
C VAL A 72 5.08 5.35 -6.08
N GLU A 73 6.32 4.88 -6.09
CA GLU A 73 7.38 5.24 -7.05
C GLU A 73 7.42 4.25 -8.24
N GLY A 74 6.55 3.25 -8.27
CA GLY A 74 6.48 2.28 -9.37
C GLY A 74 7.53 1.17 -9.29
N TYR A 75 8.12 0.91 -8.12
CA TYR A 75 9.01 -0.23 -7.92
C TYR A 75 8.21 -1.50 -7.59
N LEU A 76 8.53 -2.60 -8.27
CA LEU A 76 7.88 -3.90 -8.03
C LEU A 76 8.19 -4.43 -6.63
N LEU A 77 7.15 -4.59 -5.81
CA LEU A 77 7.26 -5.10 -4.44
C LEU A 77 6.91 -6.58 -4.33
N GLU A 78 5.91 -7.03 -5.09
CA GLU A 78 5.41 -8.39 -5.01
C GLU A 78 4.74 -8.83 -6.30
N THR A 79 4.73 -10.14 -6.56
CA THR A 79 3.98 -10.75 -7.66
C THR A 79 3.14 -11.94 -7.18
N LYS A 80 1.97 -12.13 -7.80
CA LYS A 80 1.18 -13.37 -7.70
C LYS A 80 0.81 -13.83 -9.11
N CYS A 81 1.30 -15.00 -9.52
CA CYS A 81 1.01 -15.60 -10.82
C CYS A 81 1.13 -17.14 -10.73
N SER A 82 0.61 -17.86 -11.71
CA SER A 82 0.79 -19.31 -11.76
C SER A 82 2.27 -19.67 -11.99
N ILE A 83 2.68 -20.89 -11.60
CA ILE A 83 4.06 -21.40 -11.74
C ILE A 83 4.54 -21.30 -13.21
N LYS A 84 3.64 -21.44 -14.17
CA LYS A 84 3.97 -21.36 -15.60
C LYS A 84 4.37 -19.93 -15.98
N GLU A 85 3.57 -18.95 -15.59
CA GLU A 85 3.79 -17.53 -15.83
C GLU A 85 5.00 -17.00 -15.03
N GLU A 86 5.25 -17.53 -13.83
CA GLU A 86 6.42 -17.17 -13.02
C GLU A 86 7.75 -17.44 -13.74
N ARG A 87 7.82 -18.55 -14.50
CA ARG A 87 9.01 -18.84 -15.34
C ARG A 87 9.16 -17.83 -16.46
N CYS A 88 8.08 -17.48 -17.14
CA CYS A 88 8.10 -16.47 -18.22
C CYS A 88 8.52 -15.09 -17.69
N ILE A 89 8.07 -14.70 -16.50
CA ILE A 89 8.51 -13.48 -15.80
C ILE A 89 10.03 -13.53 -15.58
N LYS A 90 10.54 -14.61 -14.96
CA LYS A 90 11.96 -14.75 -14.61
C LYS A 90 12.87 -14.72 -15.85
N ASP A 91 12.47 -15.42 -16.92
CA ASP A 91 13.23 -15.46 -18.17
C ASP A 91 13.27 -14.08 -18.88
N SER A 92 12.32 -13.20 -18.57
CA SER A 92 12.22 -11.84 -19.12
C SER A 92 12.92 -10.77 -18.26
N GLY A 93 13.66 -11.19 -17.22
CA GLY A 93 14.37 -10.28 -16.31
C GLY A 93 13.48 -9.55 -15.28
N PHE A 94 12.19 -9.91 -15.19
CA PHE A 94 11.30 -9.37 -14.18
C PHE A 94 11.61 -9.99 -12.82
N ARG A 95 11.92 -9.14 -11.85
CA ARG A 95 12.14 -9.51 -10.46
C ARG A 95 11.77 -8.34 -9.56
N LEU A 96 11.59 -8.63 -8.27
CA LEU A 96 11.31 -7.58 -7.29
C LEU A 96 12.39 -6.48 -7.35
N GLY A 97 11.94 -5.23 -7.22
CA GLY A 97 12.79 -4.04 -7.29
C GLY A 97 13.01 -3.47 -8.69
N ILE A 98 12.43 -4.04 -9.75
CA ILE A 98 12.42 -3.37 -11.06
C ILE A 98 11.59 -2.09 -10.97
N SER A 99 12.02 -1.03 -11.67
CA SER A 99 11.21 0.17 -11.83
C SER A 99 10.35 0.07 -13.08
N PHE A 100 9.08 0.46 -12.96
CA PHE A 100 8.16 0.66 -14.07
C PHE A 100 8.09 2.11 -14.56
N GLU A 101 8.98 3.00 -14.11
CA GLU A 101 9.03 4.35 -14.67
C GLU A 101 9.34 4.35 -16.18
N GLU A 102 8.95 5.43 -16.85
CA GLU A 102 9.15 5.60 -18.29
C GLU A 102 10.64 5.53 -18.69
N GLU A 103 11.56 5.89 -17.79
CA GLU A 103 13.01 5.81 -17.99
C GLU A 103 13.56 4.38 -17.89
N SER A 104 12.83 3.47 -17.27
CA SER A 104 13.24 2.07 -17.09
C SER A 104 12.63 1.15 -18.13
N CYS A 105 11.33 1.30 -18.41
CA CYS A 105 10.57 0.38 -19.25
C CYS A 105 9.74 1.06 -20.35
N GLY A 106 9.86 2.39 -20.51
CA GLY A 106 9.04 3.17 -21.46
C GLY A 106 7.58 3.23 -21.03
N THR A 107 6.69 3.64 -21.94
CA THR A 107 5.25 3.66 -21.71
C THR A 107 4.73 2.27 -21.35
N ASN A 108 4.15 2.15 -20.15
CA ASN A 108 3.50 0.96 -19.63
C ASN A 108 2.32 1.33 -18.72
N ALA A 109 1.47 0.35 -18.37
CA ALA A 109 0.23 0.63 -17.63
C ALA A 109 0.48 1.30 -16.28
N ILE A 110 1.45 0.80 -15.49
CA ILE A 110 1.85 1.38 -14.19
C ILE A 110 2.34 2.82 -14.36
N SER A 111 3.27 3.09 -15.28
CA SER A 111 3.77 4.45 -15.53
C SER A 111 2.66 5.43 -15.93
N MET A 112 1.67 4.94 -16.68
CA MET A 112 0.56 5.76 -17.15
C MET A 112 -0.46 6.00 -16.02
N ALA A 113 -0.74 4.99 -15.19
CA ALA A 113 -1.59 5.13 -14.02
C ALA A 113 -0.96 6.08 -12.98
N MET A 114 0.35 6.00 -12.77
CA MET A 114 1.10 6.96 -11.94
C MET A 114 0.89 8.40 -12.42
N ARG A 115 0.97 8.61 -13.73
CA ARG A 115 0.86 9.94 -14.33
C ARG A 115 -0.56 10.47 -14.33
N LEU A 116 -1.53 9.61 -14.62
CA LEU A 116 -2.93 9.99 -14.84
C LEU A 116 -3.79 9.85 -13.58
N LYS A 117 -3.28 9.19 -12.54
CA LYS A 117 -3.96 8.92 -11.25
C LYS A 117 -5.33 8.27 -11.43
N ARG A 118 -5.44 7.36 -12.40
CA ARG A 118 -6.67 6.62 -12.74
C ARG A 118 -6.31 5.23 -13.25
N ILE A 119 -7.33 4.38 -13.35
CA ILE A 119 -7.21 3.07 -14.00
C ILE A 119 -6.83 3.28 -15.47
N VAL A 120 -5.85 2.52 -15.93
CA VAL A 120 -5.33 2.57 -17.30
C VAL A 120 -5.20 1.16 -17.86
N TYR A 121 -5.64 0.97 -19.10
CA TYR A 121 -5.38 -0.24 -19.89
C TYR A 121 -4.47 0.09 -21.07
N ILE A 122 -3.35 -0.63 -21.17
CA ILE A 122 -2.37 -0.55 -22.26
C ILE A 122 -2.36 -1.88 -23.01
N ARG A 123 -2.46 -1.80 -24.33
CA ARG A 123 -2.37 -2.93 -25.26
C ARG A 123 -0.91 -3.18 -25.68
N PRO A 124 -0.58 -4.37 -26.20
CA PRO A 124 0.76 -4.72 -26.66
C PRO A 124 1.43 -3.67 -27.55
N GLN A 125 0.68 -3.14 -28.54
CA GLN A 125 1.17 -2.12 -29.47
C GLN A 125 1.23 -0.69 -28.91
N GLU A 126 0.67 -0.47 -27.73
CA GLU A 126 0.67 0.84 -27.05
C GLU A 126 1.83 0.98 -26.06
N HIS A 127 2.54 -0.12 -25.76
CA HIS A 127 3.81 -0.06 -25.07
C HIS A 127 4.88 0.58 -25.94
N TYR A 128 5.72 1.43 -25.33
CA TYR A 128 6.80 2.09 -26.07
C TYR A 128 7.98 1.14 -26.33
N CYS A 129 8.26 0.23 -25.39
CA CYS A 129 9.41 -0.69 -25.45
C CYS A 129 9.00 -2.14 -25.77
N ASP A 130 9.92 -2.87 -26.40
CA ASP A 130 9.75 -4.23 -26.90
C ASP A 130 9.53 -5.26 -25.79
N ILE A 131 10.04 -4.99 -24.59
CA ILE A 131 9.84 -5.79 -23.37
C ILE A 131 8.37 -6.17 -23.11
N PHE A 132 7.41 -5.31 -23.49
CA PHE A 132 5.99 -5.52 -23.26
C PHE A 132 5.17 -5.77 -24.53
N LYS A 133 5.79 -6.04 -25.68
CA LYS A 133 5.09 -6.21 -26.99
C LYS A 133 4.11 -7.38 -27.08
N LYS A 134 4.02 -8.21 -26.04
CA LYS A 134 3.06 -9.32 -25.92
C LYS A 134 2.08 -9.15 -24.75
N TRP A 135 2.28 -8.10 -23.96
CA TRP A 135 1.61 -7.91 -22.69
C TRP A 135 0.36 -7.06 -22.90
N HIS A 136 -0.74 -7.50 -22.30
CA HIS A 136 -1.90 -6.68 -22.07
C HIS A 136 -1.90 -6.35 -20.59
N CYS A 137 -1.90 -5.06 -20.24
CA CYS A 137 -1.74 -4.61 -18.86
C CYS A 137 -2.89 -3.69 -18.49
N ILE A 138 -3.58 -3.97 -17.39
CA ILE A 138 -4.49 -3.02 -16.75
C ILE A 138 -3.95 -2.71 -15.36
N ASP A 139 -3.79 -1.43 -15.05
CA ASP A 139 -3.27 -0.97 -13.77
C ASP A 139 -4.27 -0.04 -13.09
N SER A 140 -4.35 -0.12 -11.77
CA SER A 140 -5.14 0.77 -10.93
C SER A 140 -4.31 1.33 -9.79
N PRO A 141 -4.43 2.65 -9.50
CA PRO A 141 -3.92 3.18 -8.24
C PRO A 141 -4.69 2.57 -7.06
N ILE A 142 -3.98 2.33 -5.96
CA ILE A 142 -4.53 1.93 -4.67
C ILE A 142 -4.70 3.21 -3.86
N ILE A 143 -5.94 3.70 -3.76
CA ILE A 143 -6.27 4.99 -3.14
C ILE A 143 -6.96 4.73 -1.80
N VAL A 144 -6.40 5.29 -0.72
CA VAL A 144 -6.96 5.22 0.65
C VAL A 144 -8.00 6.31 0.90
N GLU A 145 -8.69 6.27 2.04
CA GLU A 145 -9.87 7.09 2.37
C GLU A 145 -9.58 8.61 2.34
N ASP A 146 -8.34 9.03 2.63
CA ASP A 146 -7.90 10.43 2.56
C ASP A 146 -7.51 10.90 1.14
N GLY A 147 -7.55 10.00 0.15
CA GLY A 147 -7.22 10.25 -1.24
C GLY A 147 -5.73 10.07 -1.59
N GLU A 148 -4.89 9.66 -0.64
CA GLU A 148 -3.50 9.31 -0.93
C GLU A 148 -3.39 8.01 -1.73
N ILE A 149 -2.40 7.95 -2.63
CA ILE A 149 -2.07 6.73 -3.38
C ILE A 149 -0.97 6.01 -2.62
N MET A 150 -1.21 4.76 -2.26
CA MET A 150 -0.22 3.93 -1.54
C MET A 150 0.63 3.05 -2.44
N GLY A 151 0.21 2.88 -3.70
CA GLY A 151 0.89 2.07 -4.70
C GLY A 151 -0.03 1.77 -5.86
N TYR A 152 0.37 0.81 -6.69
CA TYR A 152 -0.41 0.42 -7.87
C TYR A 152 -0.54 -1.10 -7.94
N ILE A 153 -1.72 -1.56 -8.34
CA ILE A 153 -2.02 -2.96 -8.62
C ILE A 153 -2.19 -3.10 -10.13
N ASP A 154 -1.37 -3.95 -10.74
CA ASP A 154 -1.48 -4.33 -12.15
C ASP A 154 -2.02 -5.76 -12.27
N ILE A 155 -2.88 -5.96 -13.26
CA ILE A 155 -3.25 -7.27 -13.77
C ILE A 155 -2.80 -7.35 -15.22
N SER A 156 -1.96 -8.33 -15.51
CA SER A 156 -1.39 -8.57 -16.83
C SER A 156 -1.77 -9.94 -17.38
N THR A 157 -1.77 -10.05 -18.70
CA THR A 157 -1.80 -11.33 -19.44
C THR A 157 -0.78 -11.29 -20.59
N ILE A 158 -0.24 -12.44 -20.97
CA ILE A 158 0.73 -12.57 -22.07
C ILE A 158 0.08 -13.26 -23.27
N ASP A 159 0.26 -12.70 -24.47
CA ASP A 159 -0.24 -13.22 -25.76
C ASP A 159 -1.78 -13.38 -25.85
N LYS A 160 -2.51 -12.91 -24.83
CA LYS A 160 -3.97 -12.98 -24.74
C LYS A 160 -4.53 -11.67 -24.22
N LYS A 161 -5.66 -11.26 -24.78
CA LYS A 161 -6.38 -10.07 -24.31
C LYS A 161 -6.97 -10.35 -22.92
N ILE A 162 -6.80 -9.40 -22.01
CA ILE A 162 -7.55 -9.35 -20.75
C ILE A 162 -9.07 -9.37 -21.04
N ALA A 163 -9.82 -10.19 -20.31
CA ALA A 163 -11.28 -10.24 -20.43
C ALA A 163 -11.89 -8.89 -19.98
N ASP A 164 -12.94 -8.41 -20.66
CA ASP A 164 -13.47 -7.07 -20.40
C ASP A 164 -14.00 -6.93 -18.95
N GLU A 165 -14.44 -8.03 -18.34
CA GLU A 165 -14.90 -8.12 -16.95
C GLU A 165 -13.78 -7.84 -15.93
N VAL A 166 -12.53 -8.16 -16.26
CA VAL A 166 -11.36 -7.92 -15.39
C VAL A 166 -11.18 -6.43 -15.14
N SER A 167 -11.65 -5.58 -16.05
CA SER A 167 -11.63 -4.13 -15.86
C SER A 167 -12.50 -3.63 -14.72
N MET A 168 -13.56 -4.37 -14.36
CA MET A 168 -14.33 -4.09 -13.14
C MET A 168 -13.68 -4.73 -11.91
N VAL A 169 -13.10 -5.93 -12.08
CA VAL A 169 -12.41 -6.66 -11.00
C VAL A 169 -11.24 -5.86 -10.45
N ILE A 170 -10.42 -5.24 -11.31
CA ILE A 170 -9.24 -4.50 -10.83
C ILE A 170 -9.61 -3.31 -9.94
N LYS A 171 -10.72 -2.62 -10.25
CA LYS A 171 -11.20 -1.51 -9.42
C LYS A 171 -11.58 -2.00 -8.02
N LEU A 172 -12.38 -3.06 -7.95
CA LEU A 172 -12.79 -3.66 -6.67
C LEU A 172 -11.60 -4.24 -5.91
N LEU A 173 -10.62 -4.80 -6.62
CA LEU A 173 -9.39 -5.31 -6.03
C LEU A 173 -8.56 -4.18 -5.43
N ALA A 174 -8.38 -3.06 -6.13
CA ALA A 174 -7.66 -1.89 -5.61
C ALA A 174 -8.35 -1.32 -4.37
N GLU A 175 -9.68 -1.19 -4.38
CA GLU A 175 -10.49 -0.76 -3.22
C GLU A 175 -10.37 -1.73 -2.04
N LYS A 176 -10.38 -3.05 -2.31
CA LYS A 176 -10.17 -4.09 -1.29
C LYS A 176 -8.77 -3.98 -0.67
N ILE A 177 -7.72 -3.86 -1.48
CA ILE A 177 -6.34 -3.71 -1.00
C ILE A 177 -6.22 -2.45 -0.14
N ALA A 178 -6.78 -1.32 -0.57
CA ALA A 178 -6.77 -0.08 0.21
C ALA A 178 -7.47 -0.27 1.57
N SER A 179 -8.65 -0.89 1.59
CA SER A 179 -9.38 -1.15 2.82
C SER A 179 -8.63 -2.08 3.78
N GLU A 180 -8.00 -3.15 3.27
CA GLU A 180 -7.19 -4.05 4.10
C GLU A 180 -5.93 -3.35 4.62
N TYR A 181 -5.26 -2.54 3.79
CA TYR A 181 -4.10 -1.73 4.19
C TYR A 181 -4.44 -0.81 5.37
N GLU A 182 -5.55 -0.07 5.27
CA GLU A 182 -6.00 0.83 6.34
C GLU A 182 -6.32 0.09 7.65
N LYS A 183 -6.93 -1.11 7.57
CA LYS A 183 -7.18 -1.94 8.75
C LYS A 183 -5.88 -2.36 9.41
N ILE A 184 -4.91 -2.87 8.64
CA ILE A 184 -3.61 -3.30 9.14
C ILE A 184 -2.87 -2.14 9.81
N VAL A 185 -2.84 -0.96 9.17
CA VAL A 185 -2.20 0.24 9.74
C VAL A 185 -2.90 0.66 11.05
N LYS A 186 -4.23 0.74 11.06
CA LYS A 186 -5.02 1.09 12.26
C LYS A 186 -4.78 0.09 13.41
N GLU A 187 -4.73 -1.21 13.12
CA GLU A 187 -4.46 -2.25 14.12
C GLU A 187 -3.03 -2.18 14.67
N LYS A 188 -2.04 -1.92 13.81
CA LYS A 188 -0.65 -1.77 14.23
C LYS A 188 -0.45 -0.54 15.12
N GLU A 189 -1.01 0.62 14.73
CA GLU A 189 -1.00 1.81 15.57
C GLU A 189 -1.64 1.55 16.94
N LEU A 190 -2.77 0.84 16.94
CA LEU A 190 -3.44 0.45 18.18
C LEU A 190 -2.55 -0.45 19.06
N ASN A 191 -1.90 -1.44 18.47
CA ASN A 191 -1.02 -2.37 19.19
C ASN A 191 0.23 -1.66 19.74
N GLU A 192 0.86 -0.77 18.98
CA GLU A 192 1.98 0.04 19.47
C GLU A 192 1.58 0.92 20.65
N ILE A 193 0.38 1.50 20.61
CA ILE A 193 -0.15 2.31 21.71
C ILE A 193 -0.45 1.44 22.94
N LYS A 194 -1.01 0.24 22.77
CA LYS A 194 -1.23 -0.74 23.85
C LYS A 194 0.09 -1.12 24.52
N ILE A 195 1.15 -1.36 23.74
CA ILE A 195 2.49 -1.71 24.26
C ILE A 195 3.13 -0.53 25.00
N LYS A 196 2.87 0.72 24.58
CA LYS A 196 3.41 1.91 25.24
C LYS A 196 2.83 2.09 26.66
N LEU A 197 1.57 1.78 26.92
CA LEU A 197 0.93 1.99 28.23
C LEU A 197 1.02 0.73 29.11
N ASN A 198 1.37 0.90 30.38
CA ASN A 198 1.29 -0.21 31.35
C ASN A 198 -0.09 -0.29 32.01
N ASP A 199 -0.38 -1.40 32.69
CA ASP A 199 -1.68 -1.65 33.33
C ASP A 199 -2.12 -0.51 34.27
N ASN A 200 -1.20 0.08 35.02
CA ASN A 200 -1.51 1.20 35.91
C ASN A 200 -1.91 2.45 35.12
N GLN A 201 -1.29 2.69 33.97
CA GLN A 201 -1.64 3.81 33.11
C GLN A 201 -3.01 3.64 32.46
N ILE A 202 -3.36 2.41 32.04
CA ILE A 202 -4.70 2.08 31.52
C ILE A 202 -5.75 2.30 32.62
N LYS A 203 -5.54 1.77 33.83
CA LYS A 203 -6.46 1.95 34.96
C LYS A 203 -6.65 3.43 35.33
N ILE A 204 -5.58 4.23 35.32
CA ILE A 204 -5.67 5.67 35.56
C ILE A 204 -6.50 6.35 34.48
N LEU A 205 -6.30 6.01 33.20
CA LEU A 205 -7.11 6.53 32.09
C LEU A 205 -8.60 6.18 32.24
N THR A 206 -8.93 4.93 32.62
CA THR A 206 -10.31 4.50 32.86
C THR A 206 -10.96 5.30 33.99
N LEU A 207 -10.25 5.53 35.10
CA LEU A 207 -10.79 6.29 36.23
C LEU A 207 -10.92 7.78 35.90
N GLU A 208 -9.99 8.35 35.14
CA GLU A 208 -10.11 9.73 34.61
C GLU A 208 -11.32 9.87 33.69
N ALA A 209 -11.58 8.89 32.80
CA ALA A 209 -12.75 8.86 31.94
C ALA A 209 -14.07 8.80 32.74
N LYS A 210 -14.07 8.10 33.87
CA LYS A 210 -15.20 8.05 34.82
C LYS A 210 -15.32 9.29 35.71
N GLY A 211 -14.45 10.29 35.53
CA GLY A 211 -14.51 11.57 36.25
C GLY A 211 -13.92 11.54 37.67
N TYR A 212 -13.14 10.51 38.02
CA TYR A 212 -12.50 10.42 39.33
C TYR A 212 -11.42 11.51 39.48
N ARG A 213 -11.30 12.07 40.69
CA ARG A 213 -10.23 13.02 41.01
C ARG A 213 -8.95 12.30 41.41
N GLU A 214 -7.81 12.96 41.31
CA GLU A 214 -6.49 12.37 41.57
C GLU A 214 -6.37 11.70 42.94
N LEU A 215 -7.03 12.25 43.96
CA LEU A 215 -7.09 11.66 45.30
C LEU A 215 -7.87 10.33 45.32
N ASP A 216 -8.97 10.25 44.57
CA ASP A 216 -9.81 9.06 44.50
C ASP A 216 -9.15 7.97 43.66
N ILE A 217 -8.46 8.37 42.58
CA ILE A 217 -7.61 7.47 41.77
C ILE A 217 -6.49 6.87 42.61
N ALA A 218 -5.79 7.70 43.40
CA ALA A 218 -4.72 7.26 44.28
C ALA A 218 -5.22 6.20 45.28
N LYS A 219 -6.37 6.45 45.90
CA LYS A 219 -7.01 5.50 46.83
C LYS A 219 -7.43 4.21 46.13
N ALA A 220 -8.09 4.30 44.98
CA ALA A 220 -8.59 3.15 44.23
C ALA A 220 -7.46 2.21 43.78
N LEU A 221 -6.30 2.76 43.45
CA LEU A 221 -5.15 2.00 42.97
C LEU A 221 -4.13 1.66 44.07
N GLY A 222 -4.32 2.14 45.30
CA GLY A 222 -3.38 1.92 46.40
C GLY A 222 -2.00 2.56 46.18
N ILE A 223 -1.94 3.68 45.46
CA ILE A 223 -0.69 4.39 45.12
C ILE A 223 -0.72 5.84 45.64
N GLY A 224 0.46 6.48 45.69
CA GLY A 224 0.55 7.89 46.08
C GLY A 224 -0.03 8.85 45.02
N VAL A 225 -0.61 9.97 45.46
CA VAL A 225 -1.15 11.02 44.57
C VAL A 225 -0.08 11.56 43.61
N MET A 226 1.17 11.68 44.08
CA MET A 226 2.30 12.09 43.25
C MET A 226 2.61 11.05 42.16
N THR A 227 2.42 9.76 42.44
CA THR A 227 2.55 8.67 41.47
C THR A 227 1.45 8.73 40.41
N VAL A 228 0.21 9.08 40.80
CA VAL A 228 -0.89 9.35 39.83
C VAL A 228 -0.50 10.49 38.90
N LYS A 229 -0.05 11.64 39.45
CA LYS A 229 0.40 12.79 38.65
C LYS A 229 1.55 12.43 37.69
N TYR A 230 2.51 11.63 38.16
CA TYR A 230 3.59 11.12 37.33
C TYR A 230 3.06 10.29 36.16
N HIS A 231 2.18 9.32 36.42
CA HIS A 231 1.59 8.49 35.36
C HIS A 231 0.75 9.30 34.39
N LYS A 232 -0.06 10.27 34.86
CA LYS A 232 -0.84 11.17 34.00
C LYS A 232 0.06 11.92 33.02
N ARG A 233 1.18 12.48 33.50
CA ARG A 233 2.16 13.12 32.62
C ARG A 233 2.75 12.13 31.61
N LYS A 234 3.15 10.93 32.06
CA LYS A 234 3.70 9.89 31.18
C LYS A 234 2.70 9.38 30.14
N ILE A 235 1.40 9.36 30.47
CA ILE A 235 0.33 9.00 29.54
C ILE A 235 0.23 10.05 28.43
N VAL A 236 0.19 11.33 28.80
CA VAL A 236 0.16 12.46 27.87
C VAL A 236 1.38 12.44 26.94
N GLU A 237 2.58 12.20 27.49
CA GLU A 237 3.82 12.03 26.72
C GLU A 237 3.74 10.83 25.75
N LYS A 238 3.35 9.65 26.24
CA LYS A 238 3.31 8.41 25.46
C LYS A 238 2.24 8.38 24.37
N LEU A 239 1.13 9.09 24.59
CA LEU A 239 0.03 9.20 23.63
C LEU A 239 0.18 10.40 22.68
N GLU A 240 1.21 11.23 22.88
CA GLU A 240 1.53 12.40 22.05
C GLU A 240 0.34 13.37 21.93
N VAL A 241 -0.29 13.64 23.07
CA VAL A 241 -1.44 14.56 23.19
C VAL A 241 -1.08 15.72 24.13
N LYS A 242 -1.91 16.76 24.19
CA LYS A 242 -1.58 17.97 24.98
C LYS A 242 -1.96 17.84 26.45
N ASN A 243 -2.95 17.03 26.77
CA ASN A 243 -3.50 16.92 28.12
C ASN A 243 -4.22 15.59 28.35
N ILE A 244 -4.60 15.33 29.62
CA ILE A 244 -5.24 14.07 30.00
C ILE A 244 -6.64 13.89 29.39
N LYS A 245 -7.36 14.98 29.07
CA LYS A 245 -8.68 14.88 28.44
C LYS A 245 -8.57 14.39 27.00
N GLU A 246 -7.60 14.93 26.25
CA GLU A 246 -7.24 14.42 24.92
C GLU A 246 -6.75 12.98 24.99
N ALA A 247 -5.98 12.62 26.03
CA ALA A 247 -5.55 11.24 26.26
C ALA A 247 -6.73 10.29 26.46
N VAL A 248 -7.73 10.70 27.26
CA VAL A 248 -8.98 9.94 27.46
C VAL A 248 -9.75 9.81 26.15
N ALA A 249 -9.96 10.91 25.41
CA ALA A 249 -10.67 10.87 24.13
C ALA A 249 -9.98 9.96 23.10
N LYS A 250 -8.64 10.04 23.01
CA LYS A 250 -7.84 9.16 22.17
C LYS A 250 -7.95 7.69 22.62
N ALA A 251 -7.91 7.43 23.93
CA ALA A 251 -8.02 6.09 24.48
C ALA A 251 -9.40 5.44 24.22
N ILE A 252 -10.49 6.21 24.29
CA ILE A 252 -11.84 5.75 23.93
C ILE A 252 -11.94 5.46 22.43
N LYS A 253 -11.47 6.39 21.57
CA LYS A 253 -11.47 6.21 20.11
C LYS A 253 -10.71 4.95 19.68
N LEU A 254 -9.68 4.59 20.44
CA LEU A 254 -8.82 3.44 20.22
C LEU A 254 -9.33 2.16 20.91
N ASN A 255 -10.49 2.17 21.59
CA ASN A 255 -10.98 1.04 22.38
C ASN A 255 -9.94 0.50 23.38
N LEU A 256 -9.14 1.38 23.98
CA LEU A 256 -8.19 1.03 25.06
C LEU A 256 -8.87 0.98 26.43
N ILE A 257 -9.97 1.73 26.58
CA ILE A 257 -10.78 1.83 27.78
C ILE A 257 -12.25 1.91 27.35
N ASP A 258 -13.12 1.24 28.08
CA ASP A 258 -14.58 1.33 27.91
C ASP A 258 -15.19 2.28 28.94
N MET A 259 -16.30 2.92 28.56
CA MET A 259 -17.06 3.85 29.43
C MET A 259 -18.26 3.20 30.14
N ASP A 260 -18.31 1.87 30.19
CA ASP A 260 -19.33 1.13 30.95
C ASP A 260 -19.29 1.43 32.46
#